data_AF-A0A2V9LP50-F1
#
_entry.id   AF-A0A2V9LP50-F1
#
_cell.length_a   1.000
_cell.length_b   1.000
_cell.length_c   1.000
_cell.angle_alpha   90.00
_cell.angle_beta   90.00
_cell.angle_gamma   90.00
#
_symmetry.space_group_name_H-M   'P 1'
#
loop_
_entity.id
_entity.type
_entity.pdbx_description
1 polymer ?
#
loop_
_entity_poly.entity_id
_entity_poly.type
_entity_poly.pdbx_seq_one_letter_code
_entity_poly.pdbx_strand_id
1 'polypeptide(L)'
;MTCHTGVKPDSAEIRKVKAYLEHREEIPWRRIYALSGEAAVFFNHHRHAAAGVKCAACHGDAASRDVLMREVRLTMGFCVECHRQNSSKFRDKRLADDCVTCHR
;
A
#
# COMPACT_ATOMS: atom_id res chain seq x y z
N MET A 1 11.09 8.64 18.85
CA MET A 1 9.99 9.59 18.54
C MET A 1 10.58 10.89 18.01
N THR A 2 10.34 11.22 16.75
CA THR A 2 10.99 12.39 16.10
C THR A 2 10.17 13.68 16.17
N CYS A 3 8.85 13.61 16.00
CA CYS A 3 8.00 14.82 15.90
C CYS A 3 7.06 15.06 17.10
N HIS A 4 6.49 14.00 17.67
CA HIS A 4 5.42 14.10 18.69
C HIS A 4 5.91 14.44 20.11
N THR A 5 7.18 14.85 20.23
CA THR A 5 7.70 15.55 21.41
C THR A 5 7.21 17.00 21.43
N GLY A 6 7.10 17.65 20.27
CA GLY A 6 6.58 19.02 20.12
C GLY A 6 5.19 19.12 19.49
N VAL A 7 4.77 18.13 18.70
CA VAL A 7 3.49 18.17 17.98
C VAL A 7 2.41 17.39 18.75
N LYS A 8 1.41 18.10 19.28
CA LYS A 8 0.27 17.57 20.04
C LYS A 8 0.68 16.59 21.17
N PRO A 9 1.66 16.96 22.02
CA PRO A 9 2.25 16.04 22.99
C PRO A 9 1.24 15.46 24.00
N ASP A 10 0.16 16.18 24.29
CA ASP A 10 -0.84 15.84 25.30
C ASP A 10 -2.09 15.15 24.74
N SER A 11 -2.17 14.99 23.42
CA SER A 11 -3.32 14.33 22.78
C SER A 11 -3.41 12.85 23.19
N ALA A 12 -4.64 12.34 23.29
CA ALA A 12 -4.89 10.98 23.75
C ALA A 12 -4.20 9.93 22.86
N GLU A 13 -4.23 10.10 21.54
CA GLU A 13 -3.60 9.15 20.61
C GLU A 13 -2.07 9.16 20.69
N ILE A 14 -1.45 10.33 20.87
CA ILE A 14 0.00 10.44 21.02
C ILE A 14 0.48 9.88 22.35
N ARG A 15 -0.32 9.99 23.41
CA ARG A 15 -0.03 9.30 24.68
C ARG A 15 0.03 7.79 24.51
N LYS A 16 -0.82 7.19 23.66
CA LYS A 16 -0.72 5.74 23.32
C LYS A 16 0.61 5.43 22.62
N VAL A 17 0.99 6.21 21.61
CA VAL A 17 2.26 6.03 20.87
C VAL A 17 3.47 6.14 21.80
N LYS A 18 3.46 7.10 22.74
CA LYS A 18 4.50 7.25 23.78
C LYS A 18 4.60 6.00 24.66
N ALA A 19 3.46 5.49 25.15
CA ALA A 19 3.43 4.31 25.99
C ALA A 19 4.04 3.07 25.30
N TYR A 20 3.67 2.80 24.03
CA TYR A 20 4.29 1.71 23.26
C TYR A 20 5.81 1.86 23.13
N LEU A 21 6.30 3.09 22.91
CA LEU A 21 7.74 3.35 22.85
C LEU A 21 8.44 3.13 24.20
N GLU A 22 7.84 3.61 25.30
CA GLU A 22 8.38 3.45 26.67
C GLU A 22 8.46 1.98 27.08
N HIS A 23 7.43 1.21 26.74
CA HIS A 23 7.34 -0.22 27.04
C HIS A 23 8.16 -1.09 26.08
N ARG A 24 8.73 -0.50 25.02
CA ARG A 24 9.42 -1.21 23.92
C ARG A 24 8.53 -2.26 23.25
N GLU A 25 7.25 -1.94 23.14
CA GLU A 25 6.25 -2.78 22.49
C GLU A 25 5.98 -2.26 21.08
N GLU A 26 5.72 -3.18 20.14
CA GLU A 26 5.29 -2.80 18.81
C GLU A 26 3.83 -2.33 18.83
N ILE A 27 3.55 -1.25 18.11
CA ILE A 27 2.17 -0.82 17.91
C ILE A 27 1.46 -1.88 17.04
N PRO A 28 0.32 -2.44 17.48
CA PRO A 28 -0.37 -3.53 16.79
C PRO A 28 -1.14 -3.00 15.57
N TRP A 29 -0.42 -2.57 14.54
CA TRP A 29 -1.00 -2.03 13.32
C TRP A 29 -1.88 -3.06 12.61
N ARG A 30 -3.09 -2.63 12.23
CA ARG A 30 -4.01 -3.43 11.44
C ARG A 30 -3.75 -3.16 9.96
N ARG A 31 -3.17 -4.14 9.27
CA ARG A 31 -2.92 -4.06 7.82
C ARG A 31 -4.24 -4.14 7.03
N ILE A 32 -4.57 -3.11 6.25
CA ILE A 32 -5.82 -3.03 5.48
C ILE A 32 -5.70 -3.48 4.02
N TYR A 33 -4.49 -3.40 3.45
CA TYR A 33 -4.15 -3.95 2.14
C TYR A 33 -3.18 -5.10 2.33
N ALA A 34 -3.65 -6.31 2.07
CA ALA A 34 -2.85 -7.53 2.07
C ALA A 34 -3.28 -8.39 0.87
N LEU A 35 -2.29 -8.84 0.10
CA LEU A 35 -2.48 -9.97 -0.82
C LEU A 35 -2.34 -11.24 0.02
N SER A 36 -3.21 -12.22 -0.21
CA SER A 36 -3.17 -13.48 0.54
C SER A 36 -1.92 -14.27 0.12
N GLY A 37 -1.32 -15.02 1.05
CA GLY A 37 -0.13 -15.82 0.75
C GLY A 37 -0.42 -16.92 -0.27
N GLU A 38 -1.66 -17.41 -0.29
CA GLU A 38 -2.18 -18.41 -1.22
C GLU A 38 -2.34 -17.87 -2.65
N ALA A 39 -2.31 -16.55 -2.84
CA ALA A 39 -2.44 -15.96 -4.17
C ALA A 39 -1.20 -16.21 -5.04
N ALA A 40 -0.07 -16.61 -4.45
CA ALA A 40 1.22 -16.75 -5.13
C ALA A 40 1.58 -15.50 -5.98
N VAL A 41 1.19 -14.30 -5.50
CA VAL A 41 1.46 -13.01 -6.16
C VAL A 41 2.56 -12.26 -5.42
N PHE A 42 3.61 -11.91 -6.13
CA PHE A 42 4.67 -11.05 -5.64
C PHE A 42 4.48 -9.60 -6.13
N PHE A 43 3.95 -8.74 -5.26
CA PHE A 43 3.76 -7.32 -5.57
C PHE A 43 5.00 -6.48 -5.24
N ASN A 44 5.42 -5.65 -6.19
CA ASN A 44 6.59 -4.77 -6.05
C ASN A 44 6.21 -3.29 -6.22
N HIS A 45 6.15 -2.54 -5.12
CA HIS A 45 5.79 -1.11 -5.14
C HIS A 45 6.72 -0.27 -6.01
N HIS A 46 8.03 -0.54 -5.99
CA HIS A 46 9.03 0.26 -6.69
C HIS A 46 8.79 0.28 -8.21
N ARG A 47 8.44 -0.88 -8.81
CA ARG A 47 8.13 -0.96 -10.25
C ARG A 47 6.97 -0.05 -10.65
N HIS A 48 5.91 -0.03 -9.85
CA HIS A 48 4.71 0.76 -10.13
C HIS A 48 4.95 2.25 -9.92
N ALA A 49 5.63 2.61 -8.83
CA ALA A 49 6.01 3.99 -8.55
C ALA A 49 6.95 4.54 -9.63
N ALA A 50 7.95 3.76 -10.05
CA ALA A 50 8.88 4.13 -11.13
C ALA A 50 8.19 4.29 -12.50
N ALA A 51 7.09 3.56 -12.74
CA ALA A 51 6.24 3.73 -13.92
C ALA A 51 5.33 4.98 -13.85
N GLY A 52 5.39 5.74 -12.75
CA GLY A 52 4.59 6.96 -12.54
C GLY A 52 3.16 6.71 -12.12
N VAL A 53 2.82 5.49 -11.65
CA VAL A 53 1.48 5.17 -11.14
C VAL A 53 1.24 5.93 -9.84
N LYS A 54 0.19 6.75 -9.79
CA LYS A 54 -0.18 7.51 -8.59
C LYS A 54 -0.68 6.58 -7.49
N CYS A 55 -0.33 6.87 -6.23
CA CYS A 55 -0.78 6.09 -5.06
C CYS A 55 -2.30 5.91 -5.01
N ALA A 56 -3.04 6.96 -5.37
CA ALA A 56 -4.50 6.98 -5.37
C ALA A 56 -5.13 5.98 -6.35
N ALA A 57 -4.41 5.53 -7.38
CA ALA A 57 -4.92 4.51 -8.30
C ALA A 57 -5.15 3.16 -7.60
N CYS A 58 -4.38 2.85 -6.55
CA CYS A 58 -4.50 1.58 -5.81
C CYS A 58 -5.04 1.77 -4.38
N HIS A 59 -4.83 2.94 -3.78
CA HIS A 59 -5.20 3.20 -2.38
C HIS A 59 -6.38 4.15 -2.20
N GLY A 60 -6.95 4.67 -3.29
CA GLY A 60 -8.01 5.67 -3.23
C GLY A 60 -7.51 7.03 -2.71
N ASP A 61 -8.43 7.89 -2.30
CA ASP A 61 -8.09 9.23 -1.79
C ASP A 61 -7.73 9.17 -0.30
N ALA A 62 -6.67 8.43 0.02
CA ALA A 62 -6.18 8.27 1.38
C ALA A 62 -5.78 9.61 2.05
N ALA A 63 -5.50 10.66 1.26
CA ALA A 63 -5.13 11.97 1.77
C ALA A 63 -6.31 12.71 2.44
N SER A 64 -7.55 12.43 2.04
CA SER A 64 -8.74 13.05 2.63
C SER A 64 -9.34 12.26 3.80
N ARG A 65 -8.68 11.20 4.27
CA ARG A 65 -9.20 10.30 5.31
C ARG A 65 -8.55 10.53 6.67
N ASP A 66 -9.38 10.68 7.69
CA ASP A 66 -8.95 10.65 9.09
C ASP A 66 -8.55 9.23 9.55
N VAL A 67 -9.22 8.21 9.02
CA VAL A 67 -8.93 6.79 9.26
C VAL A 67 -8.82 6.07 7.93
N LEU A 68 -7.69 5.38 7.72
CA LEU A 68 -7.44 4.65 6.48
C LEU A 68 -8.37 3.44 6.35
N MET A 69 -8.89 3.25 5.14
CA MET A 69 -9.74 2.11 4.79
C MET A 69 -9.39 1.58 3.40
N ARG A 70 -9.82 0.35 3.10
CA ARG A 70 -9.64 -0.24 1.77
C ARG A 70 -10.68 0.32 0.81
N GLU A 71 -10.29 1.32 0.02
CA GLU A 71 -11.19 1.97 -0.94
C GLU A 71 -11.24 1.23 -2.28
N VAL A 72 -10.10 0.70 -2.72
CA VAL A 72 -9.98 -0.03 -3.98
C VAL A 72 -9.86 -1.52 -3.71
N ARG A 73 -10.67 -2.32 -4.43
CA ARG A 73 -10.60 -3.78 -4.37
C ARG A 73 -9.53 -4.29 -5.33
N LEU A 74 -8.34 -4.57 -4.80
CA LEU A 74 -7.21 -5.13 -5.57
C LEU A 74 -7.41 -6.63 -5.81
N THR A 75 -8.17 -6.98 -6.85
CA THR A 75 -8.29 -8.36 -7.35
C THR A 75 -7.28 -8.64 -8.46
N MET A 76 -7.08 -9.90 -8.82
CA MET A 76 -6.30 -10.26 -10.01
C MET A 76 -6.82 -9.54 -11.26
N GLY A 77 -8.15 -9.49 -11.44
CA GLY A 77 -8.77 -8.80 -12.57
C GLY A 77 -8.45 -7.30 -12.60
N PHE A 78 -8.43 -6.64 -11.44
CA PHE A 78 -7.99 -5.24 -11.34
C PHE A 78 -6.55 -5.06 -11.83
N CYS A 79 -5.64 -5.93 -11.40
CA CYS A 79 -4.23 -5.86 -11.78
C CYS A 79 -4.04 -6.06 -13.28
N VAL A 80 -4.62 -7.13 -13.85
CA VAL A 80 -4.49 -7.46 -15.28
C VAL A 80 -5.10 -6.36 -16.15
N GLU A 81 -6.27 -5.84 -15.79
CA GLU A 81 -6.91 -4.78 -16.55
C GLU A 81 -6.09 -3.49 -16.53
N CYS A 82 -5.60 -3.09 -15.36
CA CYS A 82 -4.72 -1.92 -15.24
C CYS A 82 -3.46 -2.08 -16.08
N HIS A 83 -2.83 -3.26 -16.08
CA HIS A 83 -1.66 -3.53 -16.90
C HIS A 83 -1.97 -3.47 -18.40
N ARG A 84 -3.09 -4.04 -18.85
CA ARG A 84 -3.52 -3.99 -20.27
C ARG A 84 -3.71 -2.56 -20.76
N GLN A 85 -4.42 -1.75 -19.98
CA GLN A 85 -4.65 -0.33 -20.28
C GLN A 85 -3.35 0.48 -20.34
N ASN A 86 -2.32 0.03 -19.62
CA ASN A 86 -1.00 0.66 -19.56
C ASN A 86 0.09 -0.14 -20.28
N SER A 87 -0.27 -1.02 -21.22
CA SER A 87 0.67 -1.92 -21.91
C SER A 87 1.80 -1.18 -22.63
N SER A 88 1.59 0.08 -23.03
CA SER A 88 2.62 0.94 -23.62
C SER A 88 3.76 1.34 -22.65
N LYS A 89 3.57 1.17 -21.34
CA LYS A 89 4.58 1.43 -20.31
C LYS A 89 5.52 0.24 -20.08
N PHE A 90 5.18 -0.94 -20.60
CA PHE A 90 6.02 -2.11 -20.52
C PHE A 90 7.07 -2.09 -21.63
N ARG A 91 8.25 -2.67 -21.36
CA ARG A 91 9.29 -2.87 -22.39
C ARG A 91 8.83 -3.75 -23.55
N ASP A 92 7.87 -4.63 -23.27
CA ASP A 92 7.21 -5.51 -24.22
C ASP A 92 5.75 -5.62 -23.80
N LYS A 93 4.82 -5.35 -24.71
CA LYS A 93 3.37 -5.33 -24.44
C LYS A 93 2.85 -6.67 -23.93
N ARG A 94 3.48 -7.79 -24.31
CA ARG A 94 3.10 -9.14 -23.87
C ARG A 94 3.29 -9.35 -22.36
N LEU A 95 4.12 -8.54 -21.72
CA LEU A 95 4.34 -8.61 -20.28
C LEU A 95 3.18 -8.00 -19.47
N ALA A 96 2.30 -7.24 -20.13
CA ALA A 96 1.15 -6.64 -19.46
C ALA A 96 0.18 -7.73 -18.94
N ASP A 97 0.06 -8.86 -19.64
CA ASP A 97 -0.83 -9.96 -19.28
C ASP A 97 -0.13 -11.31 -19.07
N ASP A 98 1.21 -11.35 -19.08
CA ASP A 98 1.97 -12.53 -18.72
C ASP A 98 1.90 -12.82 -17.21
N CYS A 99 1.37 -14.00 -16.85
CA CYS A 99 1.19 -14.46 -15.48
C CYS A 99 2.51 -14.46 -14.68
N VAL A 100 3.65 -14.77 -15.30
CA VAL A 100 4.95 -14.86 -14.60
C VAL A 100 5.52 -13.49 -14.22
N THR A 101 4.91 -12.40 -14.70
CA THR A 101 5.25 -11.04 -14.28
C THR A 101 4.97 -10.84 -12.79
N CYS A 102 3.90 -11.46 -12.28
CA CYS A 102 3.40 -11.30 -10.92
C CYS A 102 3.47 -12.60 -10.10
N HIS A 103 3.39 -13.76 -10.75
CA HIS A 103 3.42 -15.06 -10.07
C HIS A 103 4.82 -15.65 -10.03
N ARG A 104 5.23 -16.09 -8.83
CA ARG A 104 6.52 -16.72 -8.56
C ARG A 104 6.37 -17.80 -7.50
#